data_AF-F0X4E5-F1
#
_entry.id   AF-F0X4E5-F1
#
_cell.length_a   1.000
_cell.length_b   1.000
_cell.length_c   1.000
_cell.angle_alpha   90.00
_cell.angle_beta   90.00
_cell.angle_gamma   90.00
#
_symmetry.space_group_name_H-M   'P 1'
#
loop_
_entity.id
_entity.type
_entity.pdbx_description
1 polymer ?
#
loop_
_entity_poly.entity_id
_entity_poly.type
_entity_poly.pdbx_seq_one_letter_code
_entity_poly.pdbx_strand_id
1 'polypeptide(L)'
;MSIFVFLFGISYYIIMPITLLATQDFYGKFVVLQYISFAAFSLVQYKSHVKLSNIRRANSEEYGIPYGGMFKFVSCPHYFSEIGIYISLFFDAIFNSNNLHIAAALLYIISCMYLNAIRAHKWYINYYKESYLSLNRKAIIPYIV
;
A
#
# COMPACT_ATOMS: atom_id res chain seq x y z
N MET A 1 15.19 -5.37 -11.53
CA MET A 1 15.10 -4.00 -10.95
C MET A 1 16.39 -3.28 -11.27
N SER A 2 16.36 -2.02 -11.71
CA SER A 2 17.59 -1.23 -11.92
C SER A 2 18.23 -0.85 -10.58
N ILE A 3 19.56 -0.84 -10.52
CA ILE A 3 20.31 -0.46 -9.31
C ILE A 3 19.97 0.96 -8.83
N PHE A 4 19.68 1.87 -9.76
CA PHE A 4 19.29 3.24 -9.44
C PHE A 4 17.98 3.30 -8.66
N VAL A 5 16.98 2.52 -9.07
CA VAL A 5 15.68 2.45 -8.39
C VAL A 5 15.83 1.84 -7.00
N PHE A 6 16.71 0.84 -6.87
CA PHE A 6 17.01 0.22 -5.59
C PHE A 6 17.66 1.19 -4.60
N LEU A 7 18.70 1.91 -5.03
CA LEU A 7 19.39 2.90 -4.20
C LEU A 7 18.47 4.06 -3.80
N PHE A 8 17.65 4.55 -4.74
CA PHE A 8 16.65 5.56 -4.46
C PHE A 8 15.65 5.07 -3.39
N GLY A 9 15.20 3.80 -3.50
CA GLY A 9 14.35 3.17 -2.49
C GLY A 9 15.00 3.16 -1.10
N ILE A 10 16.26 2.76 -0.98
CA ILE A 10 16.98 2.78 0.31
C ILE A 10 17.04 4.18 0.89
N SER A 11 17.41 5.19 0.08
CA SER A 11 17.48 6.58 0.56
C SER A 11 16.13 7.06 1.09
N TYR A 12 15.04 6.70 0.41
CA TYR A 12 13.68 7.03 0.84
C TYR A 12 13.36 6.41 2.20
N TYR A 13 13.67 5.13 2.40
CA TYR A 13 13.41 4.43 3.66
C TYR A 13 14.27 4.91 4.84
N ILE A 14 15.38 5.61 4.59
CA ILE A 14 16.19 6.23 5.64
C ILE A 14 15.69 7.66 5.95
N ILE A 15 15.45 8.47 4.91
CA ILE A 15 15.09 9.89 5.07
C ILE A 15 13.70 10.05 5.66
N MET A 16 12.75 9.20 5.27
CA MET A 16 11.35 9.31 5.71
C MET A 16 11.18 9.15 7.22
N PRO A 17 11.72 8.08 7.87
CA PRO A 17 11.66 7.96 9.33
C PRO A 17 12.37 9.10 10.06
N ILE A 18 13.52 9.56 9.56
CA ILE A 18 14.25 10.69 10.17
C ILE A 18 13.41 11.96 10.11
N THR A 19 12.80 12.23 8.95
CA THR A 19 11.89 13.37 8.78
C THR A 19 10.72 13.27 9.75
N LEU A 20 10.10 12.10 9.88
CA LEU A 20 8.99 11.88 10.80
C LEU A 20 9.41 12.14 12.25
N LEU A 21 10.52 11.57 12.70
CA LEU A 21 11.06 11.78 14.06
C LEU A 21 11.44 13.24 14.33
N ALA A 22 11.90 13.97 13.32
CA ALA A 22 12.30 15.38 13.46
C ALA A 22 11.12 16.36 13.42
N THR A 23 9.96 15.94 12.90
CA THR A 23 8.84 16.84 12.61
C THR A 23 7.54 16.50 13.32
N GLN A 24 7.43 15.32 13.93
CA GLN A 24 6.21 14.84 14.57
C GLN A 24 6.49 14.37 15.99
N ASP A 25 5.71 14.90 16.92
CA ASP A 25 5.56 14.31 18.24
C ASP A 25 4.50 13.20 18.16
N PHE A 26 4.84 12.00 18.63
CA PHE A 26 3.93 10.86 18.67
C PHE A 26 2.98 10.90 19.88
N TYR A 27 2.73 12.08 20.43
CA TYR A 27 1.88 12.30 21.58
C TYR A 27 0.81 13.31 21.18
N GLY A 28 -0.45 12.88 21.20
CA GLY A 28 -1.54 13.68 20.67
C GLY A 28 -2.91 13.11 21.00
N LYS A 29 -3.95 13.91 20.77
CA LYS A 29 -5.34 13.53 21.02
C LYS A 29 -5.76 12.28 20.22
N PHE A 30 -5.17 12.08 19.04
CA PHE A 30 -5.52 10.97 18.15
C PHE A 30 -4.54 9.80 18.19
N VAL A 31 -3.58 9.81 19.12
CA VAL A 31 -2.52 8.78 19.21
C VAL A 31 -3.06 7.34 19.27
N VAL A 32 -4.15 7.13 20.03
CA VAL A 32 -4.79 5.81 20.13
C VAL A 32 -5.40 5.39 18.80
N LEU A 33 -6.09 6.30 18.11
CA LEU A 33 -6.69 6.04 16.79
C LEU A 33 -5.60 5.75 15.75
N GLN A 34 -4.49 6.49 15.79
CA GLN A 34 -3.32 6.28 14.95
C GLN A 34 -2.75 4.87 15.11
N TYR A 35 -2.49 4.42 16.34
CA TYR A 35 -1.96 3.08 16.57
C TYR A 35 -2.94 1.96 16.19
N ILE A 36 -4.24 2.14 16.48
CA ILE A 36 -5.27 1.16 16.07
C ILE A 36 -5.35 1.06 14.54
N SER A 37 -5.40 2.21 13.85
CA SER A 37 -5.45 2.26 12.39
C SER A 37 -4.20 1.67 11.77
N PHE A 38 -3.02 2.03 12.27
CA PHE A 38 -1.74 1.48 11.85
C PHE A 38 -1.74 -0.06 11.98
N ALA A 39 -2.08 -0.59 13.16
CA ALA A 39 -2.13 -2.03 13.39
C ALA A 39 -3.14 -2.74 12.46
N ALA A 40 -4.32 -2.14 12.25
CA ALA A 40 -5.33 -2.70 11.36
C ALA A 40 -4.83 -2.80 9.92
N PHE A 41 -4.27 -1.72 9.36
CA PHE A 41 -3.74 -1.75 8.00
C PHE A 41 -2.51 -2.65 7.86
N SER A 42 -1.60 -2.66 8.84
CA SER A 42 -0.46 -3.59 8.86
C SER A 42 -0.91 -5.06 8.86
N LEU A 43 -1.98 -5.41 9.57
CA LEU A 43 -2.54 -6.76 9.54
C LEU A 43 -3.11 -7.13 8.16
N VAL A 44 -3.81 -6.21 7.49
CA VAL A 44 -4.32 -6.43 6.13
C VAL A 44 -3.18 -6.59 5.14
N GLN A 45 -2.14 -5.77 5.25
CA GLN A 45 -0.95 -5.84 4.43
C GLN A 45 -0.23 -7.19 4.60
N TYR A 46 0.01 -7.59 5.86
CA TYR A 46 0.64 -8.86 6.21
C TYR A 46 -0.13 -10.04 5.60
N LYS A 47 -1.45 -10.10 5.82
CA LYS A 47 -2.30 -11.16 5.25
C LYS A 47 -2.24 -11.18 3.73
N SER A 48 -2.15 -10.01 3.10
CA SER A 48 -2.04 -9.88 1.65
C SER A 48 -0.71 -10.45 1.13
N HIS A 49 0.41 -10.13 1.78
CA HIS A 49 1.73 -10.65 1.42
C HIS A 49 1.87 -12.15 1.67
N VAL A 50 1.39 -12.66 2.80
CA VAL A 50 1.37 -14.11 3.08
C VAL A 50 0.68 -14.85 1.94
N LYS A 51 -0.45 -14.31 1.47
CA LYS A 51 -1.21 -14.92 0.39
C LYS A 51 -0.47 -14.91 -0.95
N LEU A 52 0.12 -13.78 -1.31
CA LEU A 52 0.93 -13.67 -2.53
C LEU A 52 2.16 -14.59 -2.46
N SER A 53 2.78 -14.70 -1.28
CA SER A 53 3.91 -15.61 -1.06
C SER A 53 3.50 -17.08 -1.23
N ASN A 54 2.35 -17.48 -0.67
CA ASN A 54 1.86 -18.86 -0.79
C ASN A 54 1.55 -19.24 -2.24
N ILE A 55 1.00 -18.33 -3.04
CA ILE A 55 0.77 -18.57 -4.48
C ILE A 55 2.09 -18.84 -5.20
N ARG A 56 3.12 -18.03 -4.94
CA ARG A 56 4.44 -18.19 -5.53
C ARG A 56 5.15 -19.47 -5.09
N ARG A 57 4.90 -19.94 -3.85
CA ARG A 57 5.44 -21.22 -3.37
C ARG A 57 4.74 -22.42 -4.02
N ALA A 58 3.42 -22.31 -4.23
CA ALA A 58 2.65 -23.37 -4.87
C ALA A 58 2.97 -23.50 -6.37
N ASN A 59 3.14 -22.37 -7.05
CA ASN A 59 3.46 -22.29 -8.47
C ASN A 59 4.74 -21.47 -8.65
N SER A 60 5.90 -22.15 -8.75
CA SER A 60 7.21 -21.50 -8.76
C SER A 60 7.48 -20.65 -10.01
N GLU A 61 6.82 -20.96 -11.14
CA GLU A 61 7.08 -20.34 -12.44
C GLU A 61 5.94 -19.44 -12.95
N GLU A 62 4.73 -19.58 -12.39
CA GLU A 62 3.58 -18.80 -12.83
C GLU A 62 3.04 -17.87 -11.74
N TYR A 63 2.76 -16.64 -12.14
CA TYR A 63 1.88 -15.78 -11.36
C TYR A 63 0.51 -16.45 -11.28
N GLY A 64 -0.14 -16.39 -10.12
CA GLY A 64 -1.49 -16.91 -9.91
C GLY A 64 -2.45 -15.81 -9.47
N ILE A 65 -3.74 -16.00 -9.73
CA ILE A 65 -4.78 -15.06 -9.26
C ILE A 65 -5.00 -15.28 -7.74
N PRO A 66 -4.79 -14.26 -6.89
CA PRO A 66 -5.09 -14.39 -5.46
C PRO A 66 -6.60 -14.36 -5.21
N TYR A 67 -7.16 -15.28 -4.43
CA TYR A 67 -8.61 -15.35 -4.14
C TYR A 67 -8.92 -15.28 -2.66
N GLY A 68 -9.90 -14.46 -2.24
CA GLY A 68 -10.40 -14.41 -0.86
C GLY A 68 -9.75 -13.33 0.01
N GLY A 69 -10.40 -12.94 1.10
CA GLY A 69 -10.05 -11.73 1.86
C GLY A 69 -10.33 -10.47 1.04
N MET A 70 -9.52 -9.42 1.20
CA MET A 70 -9.68 -8.18 0.41
C MET A 70 -9.44 -8.36 -1.10
N PHE A 71 -8.78 -9.45 -1.51
CA PHE A 71 -8.63 -9.79 -2.92
C PHE A 71 -9.97 -10.09 -3.62
N LYS A 72 -11.07 -10.27 -2.88
CA LYS A 72 -12.42 -10.35 -3.47
C LYS A 72 -12.87 -9.01 -4.08
N PHE A 73 -12.38 -7.89 -3.55
CA PHE A 73 -12.83 -6.55 -3.93
C PHE A 73 -11.79 -5.82 -4.78
N VAL A 74 -10.52 -5.99 -4.45
CA VAL A 74 -9.42 -5.24 -5.07
C VAL A 74 -8.27 -6.14 -5.49
N SER A 75 -7.51 -5.68 -6.47
CA SER A 75 -6.39 -6.41 -7.06
C SER A 75 -5.16 -6.32 -6.18
N CYS A 76 -4.93 -5.13 -5.61
CA CYS A 76 -3.74 -4.81 -4.82
C CYS A 76 -4.12 -4.33 -3.42
N PRO A 77 -4.68 -5.19 -2.55
CA PRO A 77 -5.05 -4.81 -1.18
C PRO A 77 -3.84 -4.42 -0.33
N HIS A 78 -2.65 -4.93 -0.64
CA HIS A 78 -1.40 -4.55 0.02
C HIS A 78 -1.02 -3.09 -0.26
N TYR A 79 -1.23 -2.58 -1.49
CA TYR A 79 -1.00 -1.17 -1.81
C TYR A 79 -2.03 -0.25 -1.14
N PHE A 80 -3.30 -0.67 -1.09
CA PHE A 80 -4.32 0.04 -0.31
C PHE A 80 -3.94 0.11 1.17
N SER A 81 -3.45 -1.00 1.72
CA SER A 81 -3.03 -1.06 3.13
C SER A 81 -1.79 -0.21 3.40
N GLU A 82 -0.82 -0.21 2.50
CA GLU A 82 0.38 0.64 2.60
C GLU A 82 -0.02 2.12 2.67
N ILE A 83 -0.95 2.58 1.82
CA ILE A 83 -1.50 3.94 1.90
C ILE A 83 -2.11 4.20 3.28
N GLY A 84 -2.93 3.27 3.78
CA GLY A 84 -3.53 3.37 5.11
C GLY A 84 -2.51 3.43 6.25
N ILE A 85 -1.41 2.69 6.16
CA ILE A 85 -0.30 2.71 7.13
C ILE A 85 0.31 4.11 7.20
N TYR A 86 0.66 4.71 6.06
CA TYR A 86 1.25 6.04 6.06
C TYR A 86 0.25 7.12 6.49
N ILE A 87 -1.01 7.05 6.06
CA ILE A 87 -2.05 7.96 6.57
C ILE A 87 -2.17 7.86 8.09
N SER A 88 -2.06 6.64 8.66
CA SER A 88 -2.10 6.44 10.10
C SER A 88 -0.87 7.07 10.78
N LEU A 89 0.34 6.86 10.24
CA LEU A 89 1.57 7.43 10.79
C LEU A 89 1.60 8.96 10.77
N PHE A 90 0.98 9.56 9.75
CA PHE A 90 0.95 11.01 9.55
C PHE A 90 -0.38 11.64 9.99
N PHE A 91 -1.23 10.91 10.73
CA PHE A 91 -2.58 11.37 11.04
C PHE A 91 -2.57 12.71 11.79
N ASP A 92 -1.81 12.79 12.89
CA ASP A 92 -1.67 14.04 13.65
C ASP A 92 -1.00 15.16 12.83
N ALA A 93 -0.06 14.81 11.96
CA ALA A 93 0.61 15.75 11.06
C ALA A 93 -0.37 16.45 10.11
N ILE A 94 -1.28 15.68 9.53
CA ILE A 94 -2.27 16.16 8.55
C ILE A 94 -3.22 17.19 9.20
N PHE A 95 -3.61 16.97 10.46
CA PHE A 95 -4.61 17.81 11.13
C PHE A 95 -4.02 18.95 11.95
N ASN A 96 -2.81 18.79 12.51
CA ASN A 96 -2.24 19.76 13.45
C ASN A 96 -1.07 20.57 12.88
N SER A 97 -0.44 20.12 11.78
CA SER A 97 0.75 20.77 11.25
C SER A 97 0.56 21.18 9.78
N ASN A 98 0.87 22.43 9.44
CA ASN A 98 0.87 22.90 8.06
C ASN A 98 2.16 22.46 7.34
N ASN A 99 2.55 21.20 7.51
CA ASN A 99 3.86 20.70 7.14
C ASN A 99 3.83 20.15 5.71
N LEU A 100 4.09 21.04 4.75
CA LEU A 100 4.07 20.77 3.31
C LEU A 100 4.89 19.54 2.92
N HIS A 101 5.99 19.27 3.62
CA HIS A 101 6.87 18.12 3.37
C HIS A 101 6.17 16.78 3.59
N ILE A 102 5.36 16.67 4.65
CA ILE A 102 4.61 15.45 4.99
C ILE A 102 3.49 15.23 3.97
N ALA A 103 2.78 16.30 3.59
CA ALA A 103 1.76 16.24 2.55
C ALA A 103 2.35 15.82 1.20
N ALA A 104 3.51 16.38 0.82
CA ALA A 104 4.21 16.01 -0.41
C ALA A 104 4.67 14.54 -0.39
N ALA A 105 5.19 14.06 0.74
CA ALA A 105 5.59 12.67 0.90
C ALA A 105 4.39 11.72 0.80
N LEU A 106 3.28 12.03 1.45
CA LEU A 106 2.03 11.26 1.34
C LEU A 106 1.51 11.22 -0.09
N LEU A 107 1.47 12.37 -0.76
CA LEU A 107 1.03 12.45 -2.15
C LEU A 107 1.91 11.60 -3.06
N TYR A 108 3.22 11.61 -2.84
CA TYR A 108 4.17 10.76 -3.57
C TYR A 108 3.86 9.26 -3.36
N ILE A 109 3.71 8.82 -2.11
CA ILE A 109 3.39 7.42 -1.78
C ILE A 109 2.08 6.99 -2.44
N ILE A 110 1.02 7.79 -2.26
CA ILE A 110 -0.31 7.51 -2.82
C ILE A 110 -0.21 7.39 -4.34
N SER A 111 0.50 8.31 -4.99
CA SER A 111 0.68 8.30 -6.45
C SER A 111 1.42 7.05 -6.92
N CYS A 112 2.52 6.68 -6.26
CA CYS A 112 3.29 5.49 -6.59
C CYS A 112 2.46 4.20 -6.42
N MET A 113 1.76 4.07 -5.29
CA MET A 113 0.91 2.91 -5.00
C MET A 113 -0.27 2.81 -5.97
N TYR A 114 -0.92 3.94 -6.27
CA TYR A 114 -2.02 4.02 -7.22
C TYR A 114 -1.58 3.58 -8.63
N LEU A 115 -0.50 4.17 -9.15
CA LEU A 115 0.00 3.86 -10.49
C LEU A 115 0.41 2.38 -10.60
N ASN A 116 1.08 1.84 -9.57
CA ASN A 116 1.47 0.43 -9.54
C ASN A 116 0.25 -0.49 -9.45
N ALA A 117 -0.79 -0.13 -8.70
CA ALA A 117 -2.02 -0.91 -8.62
C ALA A 117 -2.77 -0.95 -9.96
N ILE A 118 -2.87 0.18 -10.66
CA ILE A 118 -3.50 0.26 -11.99
C ILE A 118 -2.72 -0.60 -12.99
N ARG A 119 -1.39 -0.51 -12.98
CA ARG A 119 -0.52 -1.33 -13.85
C ARG A 119 -0.70 -2.82 -13.58
N ALA A 120 -0.69 -3.23 -12.31
CA ALA A 120 -0.90 -4.61 -11.93
C ALA A 120 -2.31 -5.10 -12.32
N HIS A 121 -3.34 -4.30 -12.09
CA HIS A 121 -4.72 -4.64 -12.46
C HIS A 121 -4.87 -4.83 -13.98
N LYS A 122 -4.33 -3.91 -14.79
CA LYS A 122 -4.29 -4.04 -16.26
C LYS A 122 -3.52 -5.28 -16.70
N TRP A 123 -2.40 -5.57 -16.04
CA TRP A 123 -1.63 -6.78 -16.31
C TRP A 123 -2.46 -8.05 -16.04
N TYR A 124 -3.18 -8.13 -14.92
CA TYR A 124 -4.07 -9.25 -14.61
C TYR A 124 -5.19 -9.41 -15.66
N ILE A 125 -5.82 -8.30 -16.08
CA ILE A 125 -6.85 -8.33 -17.14
C ILE A 125 -6.26 -8.86 -18.45
N ASN A 126 -5.10 -8.37 -18.86
CA ASN A 126 -4.49 -8.78 -20.14
C ASN A 126 -4.01 -10.24 -20.12
N TYR A 127 -3.51 -10.70 -18.98
CA TYR A 127 -2.95 -12.05 -18.83
C TYR A 127 -4.04 -13.11 -18.70
N TYR A 128 -5.06 -12.88 -17.86
CA TYR A 128 -6.12 -13.86 -17.56
C TYR A 128 -7.46 -13.60 -18.24
N LYS A 129 -7.63 -12.46 -18.92
CA LYS A 129 -8.80 -12.11 -19.74
C LYS A 129 -10.12 -12.36 -19.01
N GLU A 130 -11.02 -13.14 -19.59
CA GLU A 130 -12.37 -13.42 -19.07
C GLU A 130 -12.35 -14.02 -17.66
N SER A 131 -11.38 -14.90 -17.36
CA SER A 131 -11.27 -15.53 -16.04
C SER A 131 -11.06 -14.50 -14.93
N TYR A 132 -10.37 -13.40 -15.22
CA TYR A 132 -10.18 -12.31 -14.26
C TYR A 132 -11.30 -11.28 -14.30
N LEU A 133 -11.83 -10.95 -15.48
CA LEU A 133 -12.94 -10.01 -15.64
C LEU A 133 -14.20 -10.47 -14.88
N SER A 134 -14.45 -11.79 -14.83
CA SER A 134 -15.57 -12.38 -14.07
C SER A 134 -15.54 -12.06 -12.56
N LEU A 135 -14.38 -11.67 -12.02
CA LEU A 135 -14.19 -11.41 -10.59
C LEU A 135 -14.63 -10.00 -10.18
N ASN A 136 -14.91 -9.12 -11.14
CA ASN A 136 -15.38 -7.73 -10.94
C ASN A 136 -14.60 -6.96 -9.87
N ARG A 137 -13.26 -7.13 -9.85
CA ARG A 137 -12.36 -6.47 -8.90
C ARG A 137 -12.03 -5.06 -9.36
N LYS A 138 -11.76 -4.20 -8.40
CA LYS A 138 -11.13 -2.90 -8.61
C LYS A 138 -9.60 -3.00 -8.45
N ALA A 139 -8.84 -2.01 -8.86
CA ALA A 139 -7.39 -2.01 -8.78
C ALA A 139 -6.90 -1.89 -7.32
N ILE A 140 -7.42 -0.92 -6.56
CA ILE A 140 -6.89 -0.55 -5.23
C ILE A 140 -7.95 -0.11 -4.23
N ILE A 141 -8.94 0.71 -4.60
CA ILE A 141 -9.98 1.16 -3.67
C ILE A 141 -11.26 0.37 -3.95
N PRO A 142 -11.80 -0.38 -2.96
CA PRO A 142 -13.02 -1.15 -3.14
C PRO A 142 -14.15 -0.30 -3.72
N TYR A 143 -14.87 -0.83 -4.71
CA TYR A 143 -16.02 -0.20 -5.38
C TYR A 143 -15.73 1.09 -6.17
N ILE A 144 -14.54 1.67 -6.07
CA ILE A 144 -14.20 2.93 -6.73
C ILE A 144 -13.24 2.68 -7.90
N VAL A 145 -12.00 2.25 -7.62
CA VAL A 145 -10.94 2.21 -8.62
C VAL A 145 -9.99 1.05 -8.47
#